data_AF-A0A9D9CND8-F1
#
_entry.id   AF-A0A9D9CND8-F1
#
_cell.length_a   1.000
_cell.length_b   1.000
_cell.length_c   1.000
_cell.angle_alpha   90.00
_cell.angle_beta   90.00
_cell.angle_gamma   90.00
#
_symmetry.space_group_name_H-M   'P 1'
#
loop_
_entity.id
_entity.type
_entity.pdbx_description
1 polymer ?
#
loop_
_entity_poly.entity_id
_entity_poly.type
_entity_poly.pdbx_seq_one_letter_code
_entity_poly.pdbx_strand_id
1 'polypeptide(L)'
;MKKHISLVLSFGLFMMAVAFSACSSNNEPGSKVSFEPVDMGVSMKWAPCNVGANAPEEYGWYFAWGLTAPTKAYSWEFYKWCDGSMNKLTKYCSQAQYGLNGFVDNKMVLDSEDDASTVNWGTKWRTPTYAEFQELRDNCELDNIEINGVPGKLFTSRITGNSIFFPFTGNTGYKPGTGATEAYEVLGAGESTSL
;
A
#
# COMPACT_ATOMS: atom_id res chain seq x y z
N MET A 1 50.51 6.23 -34.66
CA MET A 1 50.02 5.05 -33.91
C MET A 1 49.44 5.49 -32.58
N LYS A 2 48.12 5.68 -32.48
CA LYS A 2 47.39 5.63 -31.22
C LYS A 2 46.16 4.76 -31.51
N LYS A 3 46.11 3.59 -30.87
CA LYS A 3 45.11 2.56 -31.10
C LYS A 3 43.78 3.00 -30.48
N HIS A 4 42.70 2.77 -31.24
CA HIS A 4 41.33 2.78 -30.77
C HIS A 4 41.14 1.83 -29.58
N ILE A 5 40.42 2.27 -28.54
CA ILE A 5 39.67 1.39 -27.65
C ILE A 5 38.26 1.97 -27.61
N SER A 6 37.37 1.40 -28.41
CA SER A 6 35.93 1.55 -28.27
C SER A 6 35.51 0.84 -26.99
N LEU A 7 35.12 1.60 -25.96
CA LEU A 7 34.40 1.03 -24.83
C LEU A 7 32.94 0.91 -25.24
N VAL A 8 32.59 -0.25 -25.79
CA VAL A 8 31.20 -0.66 -25.96
C VAL A 8 30.68 -0.95 -24.56
N LEU A 9 30.02 0.03 -23.92
CA LEU A 9 29.12 -0.27 -22.81
C LEU A 9 27.94 -1.03 -23.41
N SER A 10 28.06 -2.36 -23.41
CA SER A 10 26.92 -3.25 -23.56
C SER A 10 25.99 -2.93 -22.40
N PHE A 11 24.91 -2.20 -22.68
CA PHE A 11 23.72 -2.19 -21.83
C PHE A 11 23.17 -3.61 -21.89
N GLY A 12 23.74 -4.48 -21.07
CA GLY A 12 23.19 -5.78 -20.78
C GLY A 12 21.79 -5.56 -20.26
N LEU A 13 20.81 -5.98 -21.06
CA LEU A 13 19.43 -6.16 -20.66
C LEU A 13 19.44 -7.13 -19.48
N PHE A 14 19.61 -6.61 -18.27
CA PHE A 14 19.39 -7.35 -17.05
C PHE A 14 17.87 -7.46 -16.93
N MET A 15 17.29 -8.40 -17.68
CA MET A 15 16.01 -9.00 -17.34
C MET A 15 16.25 -9.67 -15.98
N MET A 16 16.25 -8.88 -14.92
CA MET A 16 16.07 -9.38 -13.57
C MET A 16 14.70 -10.00 -13.63
N ALA A 17 14.66 -11.32 -13.74
CA ALA A 17 13.44 -12.08 -13.57
C ALA A 17 12.92 -11.69 -12.18
N VAL A 18 11.98 -10.76 -12.15
CA VAL A 18 11.14 -10.51 -10.98
C VAL A 18 10.38 -11.83 -10.80
N ALA A 19 10.98 -12.73 -10.02
CA ALA A 19 10.32 -13.91 -9.53
C ALA A 19 9.28 -13.42 -8.54
N PHE A 20 8.14 -12.95 -9.06
CA PHE A 20 6.95 -12.84 -8.26
C PHE A 20 6.65 -14.26 -7.80
N SER A 21 6.82 -14.50 -6.50
CA SER A 21 6.42 -15.76 -5.89
C SER A 21 4.95 -15.96 -6.25
N ALA A 22 4.71 -16.85 -7.20
CA ALA A 22 3.37 -17.14 -7.67
C ALA A 22 2.58 -17.62 -6.45
N CYS A 23 1.45 -16.95 -6.18
CA CYS A 23 0.51 -17.42 -5.18
C CYS A 23 0.20 -18.89 -5.49
N SER A 24 0.46 -19.78 -4.53
CA SER A 24 0.13 -21.19 -4.66
C SER A 24 -1.39 -21.34 -4.68
N SER A 25 -2.02 -21.23 -5.86
CA SER A 25 -3.47 -21.23 -6.01
C SER A 25 -4.02 -22.65 -5.84
N ASN A 26 -4.36 -23.02 -4.60
CA ASN A 26 -5.32 -24.09 -4.38
C ASN A 26 -6.71 -23.49 -4.53
N ASN A 27 -7.29 -23.66 -5.72
CA ASN A 27 -8.63 -23.20 -6.08
C ASN A 27 -9.70 -23.96 -5.27
N GLU A 28 -9.92 -23.55 -4.02
CA GLU A 28 -11.16 -23.77 -3.29
C GLU A 28 -11.87 -22.44 -2.99
N PRO A 29 -13.19 -22.34 -3.21
CA PRO A 29 -13.95 -21.16 -2.85
C PRO A 29 -13.94 -20.97 -1.33
N GLY A 30 -13.26 -19.92 -0.86
CA GLY A 30 -13.09 -19.60 0.56
C GLY A 30 -11.69 -19.81 1.12
N SER A 31 -10.71 -20.22 0.31
CA SER A 31 -9.31 -20.26 0.77
C SER A 31 -8.78 -18.84 1.01
N LYS A 32 -8.28 -18.59 2.23
CA LYS A 32 -7.55 -17.37 2.52
C LYS A 32 -6.27 -17.39 1.70
N VAL A 33 -6.11 -16.39 0.83
CA VAL A 33 -4.88 -16.21 0.07
C VAL A 33 -3.75 -15.96 1.07
N SER A 34 -2.82 -16.91 1.18
CA SER A 34 -1.63 -16.76 2.03
C SER A 34 -0.52 -16.14 1.18
N PHE A 35 -0.25 -14.86 1.42
CA PHE A 35 0.91 -14.20 0.87
C PHE A 35 2.08 -14.34 1.84
N GLU A 36 3.22 -14.80 1.33
CA GLU A 36 4.49 -14.69 2.05
C GLU A 36 4.87 -13.20 2.12
N PRO A 37 5.05 -12.61 3.33
CA PRO A 37 5.47 -11.21 3.45
C PRO A 37 6.84 -10.99 2.84
N VAL A 38 7.00 -9.90 2.09
CA VAL A 38 8.25 -9.51 1.45
C VAL A 38 9.10 -8.70 2.43
N ASP A 39 10.30 -9.19 2.71
CA ASP A 39 11.27 -8.48 3.52
C ASP A 39 12.05 -7.47 2.66
N MET A 40 11.72 -6.18 2.82
CA MET A 40 12.37 -5.09 2.10
C MET A 40 13.61 -4.54 2.84
N GLY A 41 14.00 -5.14 3.97
CA GLY A 41 15.13 -4.67 4.78
C GLY A 41 14.85 -3.39 5.56
N VAL A 42 13.58 -3.02 5.72
CA VAL A 42 13.10 -1.87 6.49
C VAL A 42 12.35 -2.34 7.74
N SER A 43 11.84 -1.43 8.56
CA SER A 43 11.21 -1.73 9.86
C SER A 43 10.10 -2.81 9.87
N MET A 44 9.40 -3.01 8.76
CA MET A 44 8.29 -3.95 8.60
C MET A 44 8.45 -4.76 7.31
N LYS A 45 7.85 -5.96 7.29
CA LYS A 45 7.63 -6.71 6.04
C LYS A 45 6.38 -6.18 5.33
N TRP A 46 6.34 -6.36 4.02
CA TRP A 46 5.31 -5.76 3.18
C TRP A 46 4.54 -6.82 2.41
N ALA A 47 3.25 -6.57 2.17
CA ALA A 47 2.43 -7.43 1.34
C ALA A 47 2.92 -7.37 -0.12
N PRO A 48 2.85 -8.48 -0.87
CA PRO A 48 3.29 -8.49 -2.27
C PRO A 48 2.30 -7.84 -3.24
N CYS A 49 1.05 -7.63 -2.83
CA CYS A 49 -0.01 -7.00 -3.63
C CYS A 49 -1.02 -6.29 -2.74
N ASN A 50 -1.89 -5.46 -3.32
CA ASN A 50 -2.92 -4.70 -2.60
C ASN A 50 -4.00 -5.58 -1.96
N VAL A 51 -4.69 -5.06 -0.93
CA VAL A 51 -5.86 -5.71 -0.34
C VAL A 51 -6.93 -5.93 -1.41
N GLY A 52 -7.42 -7.16 -1.54
CA GLY A 52 -8.40 -7.55 -2.56
C GLY A 52 -7.80 -7.94 -3.91
N ALA A 53 -6.48 -7.90 -4.05
CA ALA A 53 -5.74 -8.41 -5.21
C ALA A 53 -5.21 -9.84 -4.97
N ASN A 54 -5.04 -10.62 -6.03
CA ASN A 54 -4.37 -11.92 -6.02
C ASN A 54 -2.98 -11.90 -6.68
N ALA A 55 -2.64 -10.80 -7.34
CA ALA A 55 -1.36 -10.58 -8.00
C ALA A 55 -0.89 -9.13 -7.82
N PRO A 56 0.44 -8.85 -7.84
CA PRO A 56 1.00 -7.51 -7.63
C PRO A 56 0.44 -6.43 -8.56
N GLU A 57 0.16 -6.78 -9.81
CA GLU A 57 -0.34 -5.86 -10.81
C GLU A 57 -1.86 -5.62 -10.76
N GLU A 58 -2.60 -6.44 -10.01
CA GLU A 58 -4.02 -6.22 -9.81
C GLU A 58 -4.24 -5.05 -8.84
N TYR A 59 -5.13 -4.13 -9.21
CA TYR A 59 -5.41 -2.92 -8.42
C TYR A 59 -5.92 -3.20 -7.00
N GLY A 60 -6.56 -4.35 -6.80
CA GLY A 60 -7.24 -4.69 -5.55
C GLY A 60 -8.50 -3.85 -5.32
N TRP A 61 -8.84 -3.68 -4.06
CA TRP A 61 -9.97 -2.87 -3.61
C TRP A 61 -9.48 -1.50 -3.12
N TYR A 62 -10.38 -0.54 -3.22
CA TYR A 62 -10.16 0.80 -2.67
C TYR A 62 -11.03 0.98 -1.44
N PHE A 63 -10.48 1.68 -0.45
CA PHE A 63 -11.12 1.90 0.84
C PHE A 63 -11.15 3.39 1.16
N ALA A 64 -12.15 3.84 1.90
CA ALA A 64 -12.09 5.14 2.57
C ALA A 64 -11.47 4.95 3.96
N TRP A 65 -10.88 6.02 4.53
CA TRP A 65 -10.05 5.88 5.73
C TRP A 65 -10.87 5.34 6.90
N GLY A 66 -10.46 4.23 7.50
CA GLY A 66 -11.20 3.60 8.60
C GLY A 66 -12.44 2.82 8.17
N LEU A 67 -12.61 2.55 6.87
CA LEU A 67 -13.56 1.57 6.34
C LEU A 67 -12.83 0.30 5.92
N THR A 68 -13.46 -0.85 6.18
CA THR A 68 -12.86 -2.17 5.98
C THR A 68 -13.46 -2.94 4.81
N ALA A 69 -14.47 -2.36 4.15
CA ALA A 69 -15.08 -2.85 2.93
C ALA A 69 -15.06 -1.75 1.87
N PRO A 70 -14.89 -2.10 0.58
CA PRO A 70 -14.97 -1.13 -0.49
C PRO A 70 -16.39 -0.56 -0.57
N THR A 71 -16.51 0.74 -0.77
CA THR A 71 -17.79 1.42 -1.02
C THR A 71 -17.79 2.05 -2.40
N LYS A 72 -18.96 2.08 -3.05
CA LYS A 72 -19.15 2.81 -4.32
C LYS A 72 -19.57 4.26 -4.10
N ALA A 73 -19.94 4.63 -2.88
CA ALA A 73 -20.41 5.96 -2.52
C ALA A 73 -19.41 6.61 -1.56
N TYR A 74 -18.36 7.18 -2.14
CA TYR A 74 -17.33 7.98 -1.47
C TYR A 74 -17.88 9.37 -1.11
N SER A 75 -18.92 9.39 -0.28
CA SER A 75 -19.62 10.58 0.19
C SER A 75 -19.55 10.68 1.70
N TRP A 76 -19.49 11.91 2.21
CA TRP A 76 -19.54 12.20 3.64
C TRP A 76 -20.85 11.73 4.28
N GLU A 77 -21.94 11.65 3.51
CA GLU A 77 -23.21 11.11 4.01
C GLU A 77 -23.11 9.63 4.44
N PHE A 78 -22.26 8.84 3.77
CA PHE A 78 -22.12 7.40 4.02
C PHE A 78 -20.83 7.05 4.76
N TYR A 79 -20.06 8.05 5.16
CA TYR A 79 -18.81 7.83 5.88
C TYR A 79 -19.09 7.55 7.36
N LYS A 80 -18.81 6.30 7.78
CA LYS A 80 -19.04 5.77 9.14
C LYS A 80 -18.55 6.70 10.25
N TRP A 81 -17.45 7.41 10.03
CA TRP A 81 -16.76 8.21 11.06
C TRP A 81 -17.04 9.71 10.97
N CYS A 82 -18.23 10.11 10.48
CA CYS A 82 -18.70 11.49 10.56
C CYS A 82 -20.23 11.60 10.71
N ASP A 83 -20.71 12.78 11.11
CA ASP A 83 -22.12 13.17 11.06
C ASP A 83 -22.44 13.89 9.73
N GLY A 84 -22.41 13.14 8.63
CA GLY A 84 -22.87 13.55 7.30
C GLY A 84 -22.06 14.66 6.61
N SER A 85 -20.93 15.10 7.17
CA SER A 85 -20.11 16.20 6.64
C SER A 85 -18.64 16.07 7.04
N MET A 86 -17.74 16.57 6.18
CA MET A 86 -16.29 16.60 6.40
C MET A 86 -15.87 17.32 7.69
N ASN A 87 -16.67 18.30 8.14
CA ASN A 87 -16.37 19.07 9.34
C ASN A 87 -17.05 18.54 10.62
N LYS A 88 -17.50 17.29 10.58
CA LYS A 88 -18.19 16.63 11.68
C LYS A 88 -17.67 15.21 11.93
N LEU A 89 -16.34 15.05 11.90
CA LEU A 89 -15.68 13.79 12.20
C LEU A 89 -15.93 13.36 13.65
N THR A 90 -16.19 12.08 13.84
CA THR A 90 -16.41 11.45 15.15
C THR A 90 -15.28 10.50 15.54
N LYS A 91 -14.33 10.25 14.64
CA LYS A 91 -13.11 9.45 14.83
C LYS A 91 -12.04 9.85 13.81
N TYR A 92 -10.77 9.61 14.10
CA TYR A 92 -9.61 9.88 13.24
C TYR A 92 -9.51 11.35 12.81
N CYS A 93 -9.67 12.25 13.77
CA CYS A 93 -9.67 13.69 13.57
C CYS A 93 -8.43 14.31 14.21
N SER A 94 -7.61 15.02 13.41
CA SER A 94 -6.42 15.72 13.91
C SER A 94 -6.59 17.24 14.06
N GLN A 95 -7.73 17.80 13.64
CA GLN A 95 -7.98 19.23 13.73
C GLN A 95 -9.41 19.52 14.17
N ALA A 96 -9.57 20.33 15.21
CA ALA A 96 -10.88 20.62 15.80
C ALA A 96 -11.91 21.17 14.79
N GLN A 97 -11.47 21.89 13.76
CA GLN A 97 -12.34 22.40 12.70
C GLN A 97 -13.02 21.29 11.86
N TYR A 98 -12.45 20.08 11.86
CA TYR A 98 -13.02 18.93 11.19
C TYR A 98 -13.83 18.03 12.14
N GLY A 99 -13.74 18.24 13.45
CA GLY A 99 -14.39 17.42 14.46
C GLY A 99 -15.80 17.84 14.78
N LEU A 100 -16.69 16.87 14.99
CA LEU A 100 -18.02 17.12 15.54
C LEU A 100 -17.87 17.75 16.93
N ASN A 101 -18.39 18.97 17.10
CA ASN A 101 -18.27 19.75 18.33
C ASN A 101 -16.81 19.95 18.78
N GLY A 102 -15.87 20.07 17.84
CA GLY A 102 -14.45 20.25 18.15
C GLY A 102 -13.71 18.97 18.54
N PHE A 103 -14.29 17.80 18.27
CA PHE A 103 -13.66 16.50 18.53
C PHE A 103 -12.28 16.37 17.87
N VAL A 104 -11.30 15.86 18.62
CA VAL A 104 -9.94 15.55 18.15
C VAL A 104 -9.44 14.32 18.91
N ASP A 105 -8.93 13.33 18.18
CA ASP A 105 -8.24 12.16 18.76
C ASP A 105 -6.79 12.01 18.29
N ASN A 106 -6.37 12.78 17.27
CA ASN A 106 -5.04 12.74 16.66
C ASN A 106 -4.59 11.33 16.24
N LYS A 107 -5.54 10.42 15.97
CA LYS A 107 -5.21 9.06 15.55
C LYS A 107 -4.79 9.06 14.08
N MET A 108 -3.51 8.82 13.87
CA MET A 108 -2.89 8.66 12.55
C MET A 108 -2.72 7.19 12.13
N VAL A 109 -3.06 6.28 13.04
CA VAL A 109 -3.07 4.83 12.85
C VAL A 109 -4.49 4.36 13.08
N LEU A 110 -4.97 3.47 12.21
CA LEU A 110 -6.31 2.89 12.33
C LEU A 110 -6.35 1.91 13.52
N ASP A 111 -7.45 1.95 14.27
CA ASP A 111 -7.76 0.86 15.19
C ASP A 111 -7.98 -0.42 14.37
N SER A 112 -7.61 -1.57 14.93
CA SER A 112 -7.61 -2.85 14.20
C SER A 112 -8.96 -3.19 13.58
N GLU A 113 -10.10 -2.86 14.21
CA GLU A 113 -11.43 -3.09 13.65
C GLU A 113 -11.81 -2.19 12.45
N ASP A 114 -11.05 -1.13 12.20
CA ASP A 114 -11.27 -0.16 11.12
C ASP A 114 -10.18 -0.19 10.05
N ASP A 115 -9.13 -0.98 10.27
CA ASP A 115 -8.03 -1.14 9.32
C ASP A 115 -8.38 -2.22 8.29
N ALA A 116 -8.50 -1.80 7.03
CA ALA A 116 -8.81 -2.70 5.92
C ALA A 116 -7.80 -3.86 5.80
N SER A 117 -6.50 -3.63 5.99
CA SER A 117 -5.51 -4.71 5.97
C SER A 117 -5.72 -5.68 7.12
N THR A 118 -5.94 -5.16 8.33
CA THR A 118 -6.14 -5.99 9.52
C THR A 118 -7.39 -6.85 9.39
N VAL A 119 -8.52 -6.27 8.95
CA VAL A 119 -9.79 -6.99 8.86
C VAL A 119 -9.79 -8.02 7.73
N ASN A 120 -9.18 -7.71 6.58
CA ASN A 120 -9.20 -8.60 5.42
C ASN A 120 -8.12 -9.69 5.47
N TRP A 121 -6.95 -9.42 6.05
CA TRP A 121 -5.83 -10.38 6.09
C TRP A 121 -5.46 -10.89 7.49
N GLY A 122 -6.03 -10.31 8.54
CA GLY A 122 -5.82 -10.70 9.94
C GLY A 122 -4.83 -9.80 10.69
N THR A 123 -4.74 -10.01 12.01
CA THR A 123 -4.05 -9.14 12.98
C THR A 123 -2.54 -9.00 12.80
N LYS A 124 -1.93 -9.79 11.92
CA LYS A 124 -0.53 -9.66 11.54
C LYS A 124 -0.27 -8.54 10.52
N TRP A 125 -1.32 -8.10 9.84
CA TRP A 125 -1.28 -7.11 8.78
C TRP A 125 -1.95 -5.82 9.24
N ARG A 126 -1.43 -4.68 8.82
CA ARG A 126 -2.04 -3.36 9.02
C ARG A 126 -1.71 -2.43 7.86
N THR A 127 -2.49 -1.37 7.71
CA THR A 127 -2.12 -0.26 6.83
C THR A 127 -0.81 0.38 7.36
N PRO A 128 0.19 0.63 6.50
CA PRO A 128 1.43 1.27 6.92
C PRO A 128 1.16 2.72 7.37
N THR A 129 1.98 3.21 8.28
CA THR A 129 2.01 4.64 8.58
C THR A 129 2.71 5.40 7.45
N TYR A 130 2.50 6.71 7.41
CA TYR A 130 3.24 7.57 6.47
C TYR A 130 4.76 7.40 6.64
N ALA A 131 5.27 7.39 7.88
CA ALA A 131 6.70 7.27 8.15
C ALA A 131 7.29 5.95 7.63
N GLU A 132 6.58 4.84 7.76
CA GLU A 132 7.03 3.53 7.26
C GLU A 132 7.01 3.44 5.74
N PHE A 133 5.99 4.04 5.09
CA PHE A 133 5.98 4.13 3.64
C PHE A 133 7.11 5.05 3.13
N GLN A 134 7.41 6.14 3.83
CA GLN A 134 8.58 6.97 3.53
C GLN A 134 9.88 6.18 3.69
N GLU A 135 10.03 5.43 4.78
CA GLU A 135 11.21 4.57 5.00
C GLU A 135 11.38 3.55 3.86
N LEU A 136 10.31 2.88 3.44
CA LEU A 136 10.34 1.99 2.27
C LEU A 136 10.83 2.72 1.02
N ARG A 137 10.27 3.89 0.73
CA ARG A 137 10.60 4.67 -0.45
C ARG A 137 12.06 5.13 -0.44
N ASP A 138 12.53 5.63 0.69
CA ASP A 138 13.87 6.20 0.83
C ASP A 138 14.97 5.12 0.74
N ASN A 139 14.64 3.86 1.04
CA ASN A 139 15.55 2.71 0.95
C ASN A 139 15.41 1.90 -0.34
N CYS A 140 14.61 2.36 -1.31
CA CYS A 140 14.41 1.69 -2.59
C CYS A 140 15.02 2.44 -3.79
N GLU A 141 15.31 1.71 -4.85
CA GLU A 141 15.36 2.22 -6.23
C GLU A 141 13.95 2.13 -6.83
N LEU A 142 13.54 3.16 -7.57
CA LEU A 142 12.17 3.35 -8.02
C LEU A 142 12.10 3.44 -9.54
N ASP A 143 11.50 2.45 -10.18
CA ASP A 143 11.34 2.40 -11.63
C ASP A 143 9.87 2.40 -12.04
N ASN A 144 9.54 3.11 -13.12
CA ASN A 144 8.25 2.97 -13.78
C ASN A 144 8.33 1.77 -14.72
N ILE A 145 7.54 0.74 -14.46
CA ILE A 145 7.47 -0.45 -15.30
C ILE A 145 6.03 -0.81 -15.64
N GLU A 146 5.85 -1.74 -16.56
CA GLU A 146 4.55 -2.32 -16.90
C GLU A 146 4.63 -3.83 -16.69
N ILE A 147 3.69 -4.38 -15.92
CA ILE A 147 3.54 -5.82 -15.70
C ILE A 147 2.18 -6.23 -16.25
N ASN A 148 2.16 -7.18 -17.18
CA ASN A 148 0.92 -7.70 -17.78
C ASN A 148 -0.03 -6.61 -18.31
N GLY A 149 0.52 -5.53 -18.88
CA GLY A 149 -0.26 -4.41 -19.42
C GLY A 149 -0.71 -3.38 -18.37
N VAL A 150 -0.34 -3.54 -17.10
CA VAL A 150 -0.64 -2.60 -16.02
C VAL A 150 0.61 -1.78 -15.69
N PRO A 151 0.60 -0.46 -15.93
CA PRO A 151 1.70 0.40 -15.55
C PRO A 151 1.72 0.64 -14.04
N GLY A 152 2.91 0.76 -13.45
CA GLY A 152 3.07 1.02 -12.03
C GLY A 152 4.51 1.37 -11.65
N LYS A 153 4.75 1.40 -10.35
CA LYS A 153 6.05 1.68 -9.75
C LYS A 153 6.62 0.39 -9.14
N LEU A 154 7.79 -0.03 -9.59
CA LEU A 154 8.59 -1.05 -8.93
C LEU A 154 9.49 -0.38 -7.90
N PHE A 155 9.45 -0.89 -6.67
CA PHE A 155 10.34 -0.53 -5.58
C PHE A 155 11.30 -1.69 -5.39
N THR A 156 12.59 -1.47 -5.59
CA THR A 156 13.64 -2.48 -5.37
C THR A 156 14.49 -2.06 -4.19
N SER A 157 14.51 -2.86 -3.13
CA SER A 157 15.26 -2.57 -1.91
C SER A 157 16.76 -2.52 -2.20
N ARG A 158 17.42 -1.43 -1.79
CA ARG A 158 18.88 -1.31 -1.83
C ARG A 158 19.58 -2.16 -0.76
N ILE A 159 18.82 -2.68 0.20
CA ILE A 159 19.31 -3.46 1.33
C ILE A 159 19.23 -4.96 1.02
N THR A 160 18.06 -5.43 0.58
CA THR A 160 17.81 -6.87 0.35
C THR A 160 17.83 -7.26 -1.12
N GLY A 161 17.68 -6.32 -2.05
CA GLY A 161 17.46 -6.60 -3.47
C GLY A 161 16.05 -7.12 -3.80
N ASN A 162 15.19 -7.34 -2.79
CA ASN A 162 13.81 -7.73 -2.99
C ASN A 162 12.99 -6.59 -3.60
N SER A 163 11.88 -6.91 -4.26
CA SER A 163 11.06 -5.91 -4.96
C SER A 163 9.57 -6.06 -4.69
N ILE A 164 8.86 -4.92 -4.68
CA ILE A 164 7.39 -4.83 -4.60
C ILE A 164 6.90 -3.87 -5.68
N PHE A 165 5.78 -4.19 -6.29
CA PHE A 165 5.17 -3.39 -7.34
C PHE A 165 3.88 -2.73 -6.84
N PHE A 166 3.73 -1.45 -7.14
CA PHE A 166 2.53 -0.66 -6.89
C PHE A 166 1.90 -0.26 -8.23
N PRO A 167 0.75 -0.83 -8.63
CA PRO A 167 0.08 -0.43 -9.86
C PRO A 167 -0.33 1.05 -9.79
N PHE A 168 -0.32 1.78 -10.91
CA PHE A 168 -0.80 3.16 -10.90
C PHE A 168 -2.32 3.20 -10.82
N THR A 169 -2.84 3.49 -9.64
CA THR A 169 -4.27 3.39 -9.32
C THR A 169 -5.05 4.70 -9.51
N GLY A 170 -4.51 5.67 -10.26
CA GLY A 170 -5.08 7.01 -10.39
C GLY A 170 -4.81 7.91 -9.17
N ASN A 171 -5.09 9.20 -9.30
CA ASN A 171 -4.77 10.22 -8.28
C ASN A 171 -5.85 10.22 -7.19
N THR A 172 -5.51 9.72 -6.01
CA THR A 172 -6.37 9.78 -4.82
C THR A 172 -5.64 10.64 -3.79
N GLY A 173 -6.14 11.85 -3.56
CA GLY A 173 -5.53 12.89 -2.73
C GLY A 173 -5.61 12.54 -1.25
N TYR A 174 -4.82 11.57 -0.81
CA TYR A 174 -4.74 11.19 0.60
C TYR A 174 -4.17 12.33 1.46
N LYS A 175 -4.93 12.74 2.49
CA LYS A 175 -4.49 13.64 3.57
C LYS A 175 -4.81 13.01 4.93
N PRO A 176 -3.81 12.45 5.64
CA PRO A 176 -4.01 11.92 6.98
C PRO A 176 -4.68 12.94 7.93
N GLY A 177 -5.69 12.51 8.69
CA GLY A 177 -6.28 13.29 9.79
C GLY A 177 -7.31 14.37 9.41
N THR A 178 -7.64 14.54 8.13
CA THR A 178 -8.76 15.41 7.69
C THR A 178 -10.08 14.65 7.49
N GLY A 179 -10.07 13.33 7.75
CA GLY A 179 -11.04 12.40 7.17
C GLY A 179 -10.88 12.36 5.65
N ALA A 180 -10.96 11.18 5.06
CA ALA A 180 -10.96 11.05 3.62
C ALA A 180 -12.11 10.12 3.23
N THR A 181 -13.06 10.67 2.48
CA THR A 181 -13.98 9.85 1.68
C THR A 181 -13.32 9.43 0.39
N GLU A 182 -12.10 9.87 0.09
CA GLU A 182 -11.41 9.43 -1.11
C GLU A 182 -10.97 7.97 -0.94
N ALA A 183 -11.26 7.20 -1.97
CA ALA A 183 -10.81 5.83 -2.14
C ALA A 183 -9.29 5.82 -2.20
N TYR A 184 -8.60 5.02 -1.40
CA TYR A 184 -7.15 4.80 -1.55
C TYR A 184 -6.88 3.31 -1.70
N GLU A 185 -5.82 3.00 -2.46
CA GLU A 185 -5.28 1.64 -2.47
C GLU A 185 -4.68 1.31 -1.11
N VAL A 186 -4.81 0.07 -0.68
CA VAL A 186 -4.27 -0.37 0.60
C VAL A 186 -3.29 -1.49 0.34
N LEU A 187 -2.00 -1.20 0.52
CA LEU A 187 -0.99 -2.23 0.70
C LEU A 187 -0.84 -2.50 2.20
N GLY A 188 -0.85 -3.77 2.61
CA GLY A 188 -0.60 -4.12 4.00
C GLY A 188 0.90 -4.16 4.31
N ALA A 189 1.27 -3.68 5.48
CA ALA A 189 2.54 -3.98 6.12
C ALA A 189 2.28 -4.93 7.30
N GLY A 190 3.16 -5.90 7.50
CA GLY A 190 3.06 -6.90 8.56
C GLY A 190 4.38 -7.08 9.29
N GLU A 191 4.33 -7.78 10.42
CA GLU A 191 5.43 -8.19 11.32
C GLU A 191 6.74 -7.37 11.24
N SER A 192 7.07 -6.68 12.35
CA SER A 192 8.34 -5.95 12.45
C SER A 192 9.55 -6.86 12.20
N THR A 193 10.56 -6.34 11.52
CA THR A 193 11.81 -7.04 11.20
C THR A 193 12.78 -7.15 12.38
N SER A 194 12.30 -7.04 13.63
CA SER A 194 13.14 -7.17 14.81
C SER A 194 13.85 -8.53 14.84
N LEU A 195 15.16 -8.52 14.58
CA LEU A 195 16.12 -9.57 14.96
C LEU A 195 16.52 -9.39 16.43
#